data_AF-A0A538LAQ1-F1
#
_entry.id   AF-A0A538LAQ1-F1
#
_cell.length_a   1.000
_cell.length_b   1.000
_cell.length_c   1.000
_cell.angle_alpha   90.00
_cell.angle_beta   90.00
_cell.angle_gamma   90.00
#
_symmetry.space_group_name_H-M   'P 1'
#
loop_
_entity.id
_entity.type
_entity.pdbx_description
1 polymer ?
#
loop_
_entity_poly.entity_id
_entity_poly.type
_entity_poly.pdbx_seq_one_letter_code
_entity_poly.pdbx_strand_id
1 'polypeptide(L)'
;MYADHLLLPWHEAVMEQLPGIELFDAHTHTGFNDPDGFSCSAEQLVEGLELAHARAVIFTMQEPDGYPPANDRVIDEAAASDGRLVAFCRLDPADDPLAEAERALARGARGIKLHPRAEQF
;
A
#
# COMPACT_ATOMS: atom_id res chain seq x y z
N MET A 1 -1.84 -15.56 -10.32
CA MET A 1 -0.48 -16.02 -9.99
C MET A 1 0.43 -15.43 -11.06
N TYR A 2 1.19 -14.40 -10.70
CA TYR A 2 2.04 -13.67 -11.64
C TYR A 2 3.21 -14.54 -12.09
N ALA A 3 3.70 -14.32 -13.30
CA ALA A 3 4.81 -15.07 -13.88
C ALA A 3 6.16 -14.38 -13.59
N ASP A 4 6.39 -14.01 -12.32
CA ASP A 4 7.51 -13.15 -11.90
C ASP A 4 8.87 -13.76 -12.29
N HIS A 5 8.97 -15.09 -12.28
CA HIS A 5 10.15 -15.82 -12.75
C HIS A 5 10.57 -15.49 -14.19
N LEU A 6 9.65 -15.04 -15.05
CA LEU A 6 9.96 -14.59 -16.41
C LEU A 6 10.51 -13.16 -16.45
N LEU A 7 10.24 -12.35 -15.44
CA LEU A 7 10.66 -10.95 -15.33
C LEU A 7 11.96 -10.79 -14.53
N LEU A 8 12.26 -11.71 -13.60
CA LEU A 8 13.46 -11.66 -12.75
C LEU A 8 14.77 -11.43 -13.52
N PRO A 9 15.08 -12.14 -14.63
CA PRO A 9 16.33 -11.91 -15.36
C PRO A 9 16.44 -10.50 -15.94
N TRP A 10 15.31 -9.89 -16.32
CA TRP A 10 15.27 -8.52 -16.82
C TRP A 10 15.43 -7.50 -15.70
N HIS A 11 14.80 -7.75 -14.55
CA HIS A 11 14.99 -6.96 -13.34
C HIS A 11 16.47 -6.95 -12.92
N GLU A 12 17.10 -8.11 -12.82
CA GLU A 12 18.52 -8.25 -12.49
C GLU A 12 19.41 -7.46 -13.46
N ALA A 13 19.21 -7.64 -14.78
CA ALA A 13 20.00 -6.94 -15.79
C ALA A 13 19.84 -5.41 -15.76
N VAL A 14 18.67 -4.90 -15.34
CA VAL A 14 18.44 -3.46 -15.16
C VAL A 14 19.13 -2.96 -13.88
N MET A 15 19.03 -3.70 -12.78
CA MET A 15 19.62 -3.30 -11.50
C MET A 15 21.15 -3.34 -11.53
N GLU A 16 21.76 -4.26 -12.30
CA GLU A 16 23.22 -4.26 -12.55
C GLU A 16 23.71 -2.97 -13.22
N GLN A 17 22.88 -2.34 -14.04
CA GLN A 17 23.20 -1.07 -14.71
C GLN A 17 22.95 0.15 -13.81
N LEU A 18 22.30 -0.03 -12.65
CA LEU A 18 21.88 1.02 -11.74
C LEU A 18 22.35 0.73 -10.29
N PRO A 19 23.67 0.63 -10.06
CA PRO A 19 24.19 0.24 -8.75
C PRO A 19 23.82 1.28 -7.67
N GLY A 20 23.36 0.80 -6.52
CA GLY A 20 23.04 1.63 -5.36
C GLY A 20 21.66 2.31 -5.42
N ILE A 21 20.83 2.03 -6.42
CA ILE A 21 19.43 2.46 -6.41
C ILE A 21 18.62 1.56 -5.49
N GLU A 22 17.83 2.17 -4.62
CA GLU A 22 16.80 1.50 -3.82
C GLU A 22 15.43 1.73 -4.45
N LEU A 23 14.70 0.65 -4.74
CA LEU A 23 13.37 0.74 -5.31
C LEU A 23 12.33 1.02 -4.23
N PHE A 24 11.42 1.93 -4.54
CA PHE A 24 10.31 2.29 -3.68
C PHE A 24 9.03 2.42 -4.51
N ASP A 25 8.07 1.52 -4.29
CA ASP A 25 6.76 1.61 -4.92
C ASP A 25 5.89 2.62 -4.15
N ALA A 26 5.58 3.75 -4.80
CA ALA A 26 4.83 4.83 -4.18
C ALA A 26 3.32 4.59 -4.12
N HIS A 27 2.79 3.52 -4.74
CA HIS A 27 1.35 3.29 -4.83
C HIS A 27 1.02 1.80 -4.89
N THR A 28 0.74 1.20 -3.74
CA THR A 28 0.20 -0.17 -3.66
C THR A 28 -1.01 -0.22 -2.73
N HIS A 29 -1.83 -1.27 -2.87
CA HIS A 29 -3.00 -1.48 -2.04
C HIS A 29 -2.95 -2.86 -1.37
N THR A 30 -3.42 -2.94 -0.14
CA THR A 30 -3.77 -4.21 0.52
C THR A 30 -5.25 -4.22 0.88
N GLY A 31 -5.87 -5.40 0.86
CA GLY A 31 -7.31 -5.57 1.12
C GLY A 31 -7.96 -6.57 0.17
N PHE A 32 -9.27 -6.74 0.33
CA PHE A 32 -10.05 -7.76 -0.39
C PHE A 32 -11.37 -7.25 -0.97
N ASN A 33 -11.71 -5.97 -0.73
CA ASN A 33 -13.01 -5.40 -1.07
C ASN A 33 -12.95 -4.45 -2.28
N ASP A 34 -11.91 -4.55 -3.10
CA ASP A 34 -11.78 -3.70 -4.28
C ASP A 34 -12.96 -3.89 -5.26
N PRO A 35 -13.63 -2.81 -5.69
CA PRO A 35 -14.77 -2.89 -6.61
C PRO A 35 -14.44 -3.52 -7.96
N ASP A 36 -13.17 -3.46 -8.40
CA ASP A 36 -12.71 -4.04 -9.66
C ASP A 36 -12.27 -5.51 -9.49
N GLY A 37 -12.45 -6.09 -8.29
CA GLY A 37 -12.21 -7.50 -7.99
C GLY A 37 -10.76 -7.85 -7.64
N PHE A 38 -9.91 -6.85 -7.42
CA PHE A 38 -8.55 -7.08 -6.96
C PHE A 38 -8.50 -7.39 -5.46
N SER A 39 -7.56 -8.25 -5.09
CA SER A 39 -7.22 -8.50 -3.69
C SER A 39 -5.73 -8.73 -3.55
N CYS A 40 -5.17 -8.30 -2.43
CA CYS A 40 -3.76 -8.49 -2.11
C CYS A 40 -3.60 -8.46 -0.59
N SER A 41 -3.09 -9.54 0.00
CA SER A 41 -2.67 -9.52 1.40
C SER A 41 -1.32 -8.80 1.53
N ALA A 42 -1.02 -8.28 2.73
CA ALA A 42 0.30 -7.72 3.00
C ALA A 42 1.43 -8.75 2.82
N GLU A 43 1.19 -10.02 3.15
CA GLU A 43 2.13 -11.13 2.93
C GLU A 43 2.47 -11.30 1.44
N GLN A 44 1.45 -11.38 0.58
CA GLN A 44 1.64 -11.49 -0.87
C GLN A 44 2.39 -10.30 -1.45
N LEU A 45 2.09 -9.08 -0.96
CA LEU A 45 2.80 -7.89 -1.38
C LEU A 45 4.26 -7.91 -0.95
N VAL A 46 4.54 -8.31 0.30
CA VAL A 46 5.91 -8.41 0.83
C VAL A 46 6.74 -9.42 0.04
N GLU A 47 6.18 -10.60 -0.28
CA GLU A 47 6.84 -11.60 -1.13
C GLU A 47 7.25 -11.01 -2.48
N GLY A 48 6.35 -10.25 -3.14
CA GLY A 48 6.67 -9.58 -4.41
C GLY A 48 7.74 -8.50 -4.27
N LEU A 49 7.67 -7.70 -3.21
CA LEU A 49 8.67 -6.65 -2.92
C LEU A 49 10.04 -7.24 -2.57
N GLU A 50 10.10 -8.44 -1.97
CA GLU A 50 11.34 -9.16 -1.71
C GLU A 50 12.06 -9.55 -3.00
N LEU A 51 11.32 -10.07 -3.98
CA LEU A 51 11.85 -10.39 -5.31
C LEU A 51 12.40 -9.15 -6.03
N ALA A 52 11.77 -7.99 -5.84
CA ALA A 52 12.18 -6.72 -6.44
C ALA A 52 13.22 -5.96 -5.61
N HIS A 53 13.64 -6.46 -4.44
CA HIS A 53 14.46 -5.70 -3.47
C HIS A 53 13.91 -4.30 -3.19
N ALA A 54 12.59 -4.19 -3.04
CA ALA A 54 11.87 -2.94 -2.95
C ALA A 54 11.15 -2.77 -1.59
N ARG A 55 10.73 -1.54 -1.35
CA ARG A 55 9.81 -1.13 -0.27
C ARG A 55 8.59 -0.46 -0.89
N ALA A 56 7.52 -0.27 -0.14
CA ALA A 56 6.31 0.34 -0.70
C ALA A 56 5.52 1.22 0.28
N VAL A 57 4.77 2.18 -0.27
CA VAL A 57 3.59 2.74 0.39
C VAL A 57 2.41 1.79 0.18
N ILE A 58 1.71 1.50 1.27
CA ILE A 58 0.42 0.80 1.25
C ILE A 58 -0.70 1.72 1.73
N PHE A 59 -1.87 1.55 1.14
CA PHE A 59 -3.15 2.07 1.64
C PHE A 59 -4.22 0.99 1.43
N THR A 60 -5.35 1.14 2.10
CA THR A 60 -6.45 0.21 1.94
C THR A 60 -7.11 0.38 0.57
N MET A 61 -7.57 -0.74 0.01
CA MET A 61 -8.54 -0.74 -1.09
C MET A 61 -9.81 0.03 -0.70
N GLN A 62 -10.72 0.25 -1.65
CA GLN A 62 -12.00 0.87 -1.29
C GLN A 62 -12.77 -0.07 -0.36
N GLU A 63 -13.30 0.48 0.72
CA GLU A 63 -13.98 -0.30 1.75
C GLU A 63 -15.45 0.16 1.83
N PRO A 64 -16.42 -0.75 1.74
CA PRO A 64 -17.83 -0.40 1.69
C PRO A 64 -18.35 0.21 3.01
N ASP A 65 -17.71 -0.12 4.14
CA ASP A 65 -18.11 0.29 5.48
C ASP A 65 -17.28 1.47 6.02
N GLY A 66 -16.47 2.12 5.16
CA GLY A 66 -15.60 3.23 5.52
C GLY A 66 -14.19 2.80 5.93
N TYR A 67 -13.35 3.80 6.24
CA TYR A 67 -11.90 3.63 6.33
C TYR A 67 -11.28 3.39 7.72
N PRO A 68 -11.86 3.79 8.87
CA PRO A 68 -11.12 3.70 10.14
C PRO A 68 -10.59 2.30 10.51
N PRO A 69 -11.40 1.21 10.43
CA PRO A 69 -10.91 -0.14 10.71
C PRO A 69 -9.87 -0.61 9.68
N ALA A 70 -10.01 -0.17 8.42
CA ALA A 70 -9.12 -0.57 7.34
C ALA A 70 -7.78 0.18 7.36
N ASN A 71 -7.79 1.45 7.79
CA ASN A 71 -6.59 2.22 8.10
C ASN A 71 -5.85 1.58 9.27
N ASP A 72 -6.56 1.13 10.32
CA ASP A 72 -5.93 0.42 11.45
C ASP A 72 -5.20 -0.84 11.00
N ARG A 73 -5.87 -1.67 10.17
CA ARG A 73 -5.27 -2.86 9.56
C ARG A 73 -4.00 -2.51 8.78
N VAL A 74 -4.06 -1.53 7.88
CA VAL A 74 -2.91 -1.13 7.05
C VAL A 74 -1.75 -0.60 7.88
N ILE A 75 -2.03 0.14 8.96
CA ILE A 75 -0.99 0.61 9.88
C ILE A 75 -0.36 -0.56 10.64
N ASP A 76 -1.14 -1.55 11.07
CA ASP A 76 -0.61 -2.75 11.72
C ASP A 76 0.24 -3.60 10.78
N GLU A 77 -0.20 -3.77 9.53
CA GLU A 77 0.57 -4.43 8.46
C GLU A 77 1.90 -3.74 8.23
N ALA A 78 1.91 -2.40 8.17
CA ALA A 78 3.15 -1.64 8.03
C ALA A 78 4.08 -1.81 9.24
N ALA A 79 3.55 -1.76 10.45
CA ALA A 79 4.31 -1.97 11.68
C ALA A 79 4.94 -3.37 11.76
N ALA A 80 4.25 -4.39 11.23
CA ALA A 80 4.73 -5.77 11.20
C ALA A 80 5.75 -6.06 10.08
N SER A 81 5.95 -5.14 9.13
CA SER A 81 6.72 -5.38 7.89
C SER A 81 8.24 -5.19 8.00
N ASP A 82 8.77 -4.97 9.21
CA ASP A 82 10.19 -4.62 9.45
C ASP A 82 10.67 -3.44 8.57
N GLY A 83 9.80 -2.43 8.40
CA GLY A 83 10.09 -1.22 7.64
C GLY A 83 9.95 -1.35 6.12
N ARG A 84 9.56 -2.52 5.60
CA ARG A 84 9.34 -2.74 4.16
C ARG A 84 8.12 -1.99 3.62
N LEU A 85 7.09 -1.82 4.44
CA LEU A 85 5.85 -1.14 4.08
C LEU A 85 5.70 0.17 4.87
N VAL A 86 5.09 1.17 4.23
CA VAL A 86 4.78 2.48 4.80
C VAL A 86 3.29 2.74 4.65
N ALA A 87 2.57 2.83 5.76
CA ALA A 87 1.11 3.05 5.74
C ALA A 87 0.75 4.50 5.43
N PHE A 88 -0.12 4.72 4.45
CA PHE A 88 -0.89 5.96 4.29
C PHE A 88 -2.35 5.66 4.64
N CYS A 89 -3.03 6.58 5.32
CA CYS A 89 -4.46 6.45 5.60
C CYS A 89 -5.27 6.92 4.39
N ARG A 90 -6.37 6.23 4.10
CA ARG A 90 -7.37 6.66 3.13
C ARG A 90 -8.52 7.36 3.85
N LEU A 91 -9.05 8.41 3.24
CA LEU A 91 -10.13 9.22 3.81
C LEU A 91 -11.28 9.36 2.81
N ASP A 92 -12.49 9.43 3.34
CA ASP A 92 -13.69 9.90 2.63
C ASP A 92 -13.92 11.37 3.00
N PRO A 93 -13.81 12.33 2.06
CA PRO A 93 -14.09 13.73 2.34
C PRO A 93 -15.53 14.06 2.75
N ALA A 94 -16.49 13.16 2.51
CA ALA A 94 -17.91 13.36 2.85
C ALA A 94 -18.27 12.93 4.29
N ASP A 95 -17.35 12.25 5.00
CA ASP A 95 -17.52 11.83 6.41
C ASP A 95 -16.83 12.83 7.38
N ASP A 96 -16.03 12.37 8.34
CA ASP A 96 -15.16 13.20 9.19
C ASP A 96 -13.67 12.98 8.84
N PRO A 97 -13.20 13.45 7.68
CA PRO A 97 -11.86 13.16 7.18
C PRO A 97 -10.76 13.77 8.05
N LEU A 98 -11.02 14.89 8.73
CA LEU A 98 -10.02 15.54 9.56
C LEU A 98 -9.76 14.73 10.84
N ALA A 99 -10.82 14.32 11.54
CA ALA A 99 -10.68 13.50 12.74
C ALA A 99 -9.98 12.17 12.42
N GLU A 100 -10.34 11.53 11.30
CA GLU A 100 -9.69 10.28 10.89
C GLU A 100 -8.23 10.49 10.47
N ALA A 101 -7.90 11.58 9.77
CA ALA A 101 -6.52 11.90 9.43
C ALA A 101 -5.66 12.07 10.68
N GLU A 102 -6.12 12.86 11.66
CA GLU A 102 -5.41 13.09 12.92
C GLU A 102 -5.20 11.78 13.70
N ARG A 103 -6.25 10.94 13.80
CA ARG A 103 -6.21 9.64 14.47
C ARG A 103 -5.20 8.70 13.80
N ALA A 104 -5.28 8.55 12.48
CA ALA A 104 -4.43 7.63 11.74
C ALA A 104 -2.95 8.06 11.75
N LEU A 105 -2.68 9.37 11.60
CA LEU A 105 -1.32 9.91 11.73
C LEU A 105 -0.75 9.68 13.13
N ALA A 106 -1.55 9.90 14.19
CA ALA A 106 -1.14 9.62 15.56
C ALA A 106 -0.84 8.13 15.82
N ARG A 107 -1.54 7.23 15.11
CA ARG A 107 -1.36 5.77 15.19
C ARG A 107 -0.15 5.27 14.39
N GLY A 108 0.39 6.07 13.47
CA GLY A 108 1.62 5.75 12.74
C GLY A 108 1.51 5.79 11.22
N ALA A 109 0.36 6.19 10.65
CA ALA A 109 0.32 6.52 9.22
C ALA A 109 1.31 7.64 8.91
N ARG A 110 1.92 7.59 7.71
CA ARG A 110 2.98 8.50 7.26
C ARG A 110 2.52 9.41 6.12
N GLY A 111 1.27 9.32 5.72
CA GLY A 111 0.67 10.11 4.65
C GLY A 111 -0.82 9.86 4.52
N ILE A 112 -1.44 10.59 3.59
CA ILE A 112 -2.88 10.58 3.33
C ILE A 112 -3.12 10.26 1.85
N LYS A 113 -4.10 9.40 1.59
CA LYS A 113 -4.62 9.07 0.26
C LYS A 113 -6.04 9.57 0.11
N LEU A 114 -6.26 10.40 -0.91
CA LEU A 114 -7.59 10.77 -1.37
C LEU A 114 -7.83 10.18 -2.76
N HIS A 115 -9.06 9.76 -3.04
CA HIS A 115 -9.42 9.16 -4.32
C HIS A 115 -10.66 9.84 -4.93
N PRO A 116 -10.50 10.97 -5.65
CA PRO A 116 -11.62 11.78 -6.16
C PRO A 116 -12.68 10.99 -6.91
N ARG A 117 -12.26 10.06 -7.79
CA ARG A 117 -13.20 9.25 -8.58
C ARG A 117 -14.02 8.26 -7.73
N ALA A 118 -13.44 7.72 -6.65
CA ALA A 118 -14.10 6.68 -5.85
C ALA A 118 -14.99 7.31 -4.78
N GLU A 119 -14.53 8.42 -4.19
CA GLU A 119 -15.27 9.17 -3.18
C GLU A 119 -16.16 10.29 -3.77
N GLN A 120 -16.16 10.48 -5.09
CA GLN A 120 -17.05 11.38 -5.84
C GLN A 120 -17.03 12.87 -5.39
N PHE A 121 -15.84 13.46 -5.26
CA PHE A 121 -15.65 14.89 -4.95
C PHE A 121 -14.75 15.62 -5.96
#